data_AF-A0A0D2MSI9-F1
#
_entry.id   AF-A0A0D2MSI9-F1
#
_cell.length_a   1.000
_cell.length_b   1.000
_cell.length_c   1.000
_cell.angle_alpha   90.00
_cell.angle_beta   90.00
_cell.angle_gamma   90.00
#
_symmetry.space_group_name_H-M   'P 1'
#
loop_
_entity.id
_entity.type
_entity.pdbx_description
1 polymer ?
#
loop_
_entity_poly.entity_id
_entity_poly.type
_entity_poly.pdbx_seq_one_letter_code
_entity_poly.pdbx_strand_id
1 'polypeptide(L)'
;MGRIQSTTGRAGPPASVPVDAADAGVTIAVLDTGIAPHPDLNVIGGRSFVNNSNNPDDWTDRYAHGTLVAGIIGARNNGMGVWGVLPGVPLFSAKVLSDQGAGTTLSISNAVRWLVQNGAGMKVSVINLSLGGIGRDPFLCDAIQAAVDSGMVVVAAAGNSGVNMSSSLPANCAAVIAVTALDLVQGSPTGGGKPASYSNW
;
A
#
# COMPACT_ATOMS: atom_id res chain seq x y z
N MET A 1 2.98 40.57 4.70
CA MET A 1 1.85 40.18 3.83
C MET A 1 1.63 38.69 4.02
N GLY A 2 0.49 38.30 4.61
CA GLY A 2 0.22 36.93 5.06
C GLY A 2 -0.11 35.99 3.90
N ARG A 3 0.50 34.80 3.90
CA ARG A 3 0.10 33.68 3.03
C ARG A 3 -1.09 32.97 3.66
N ILE A 4 -2.16 32.84 2.88
CA ILE A 4 -3.30 31.98 3.18
C ILE A 4 -2.80 30.53 3.12
N GLN A 5 -2.86 29.82 4.24
CA GLN A 5 -2.71 28.37 4.25
C GLN A 5 -3.98 27.76 3.65
N SER A 6 -3.82 26.96 2.60
CA SER A 6 -4.89 26.09 2.10
C SER A 6 -5.06 24.95 3.09
N THR A 7 -5.94 25.12 4.08
CA THR A 7 -6.42 24.02 4.93
C THR A 7 -7.47 23.23 4.17
N THR A 8 -7.04 22.42 3.20
CA THR A 8 -7.82 21.25 2.78
C THR A 8 -7.59 20.17 3.82
N GLY A 9 -8.48 20.09 4.81
CA GLY A 9 -8.41 19.08 5.88
C GLY A 9 -8.60 17.68 5.33
N ARG A 10 -7.47 17.07 4.97
CA ARG A 10 -7.27 15.64 4.82
C ARG A 10 -6.45 15.21 6.04
N ALA A 11 -6.29 13.91 6.27
CA ALA A 11 -5.12 13.44 7.00
C ALA A 11 -3.88 13.84 6.19
N GLY A 12 -3.42 15.09 6.40
CA GLY A 12 -2.15 15.55 5.90
C GLY A 12 -1.03 14.83 6.64
N PRO A 13 0.21 14.87 6.14
CA PRO A 13 1.36 14.40 6.89
C PRO A 13 1.27 14.98 8.32
N PRO A 14 1.42 14.16 9.39
CA PRO A 14 1.48 14.70 10.74
C PRO A 14 2.55 15.80 10.78
N ALA A 15 2.34 16.82 11.62
CA ALA A 15 3.13 18.06 11.64
C ALA A 15 4.66 17.89 11.82
N SER A 16 5.14 16.66 11.99
CA SER A 16 6.53 16.25 12.17
C SER A 16 7.17 15.52 10.98
N VAL A 17 6.45 15.22 9.89
CA VAL A 17 7.05 14.56 8.72
C VAL A 17 7.87 15.60 7.94
N PRO A 18 9.16 15.37 7.68
CA PRO A 18 9.97 16.24 6.84
C PRO A 18 9.29 16.47 5.49
N VAL A 19 9.49 17.65 4.90
CA VAL A 19 8.92 18.01 3.59
C VAL A 19 9.29 17.03 2.47
N ASP A 20 10.30 16.18 2.68
CA ASP A 20 10.64 15.00 1.88
C ASP A 20 11.21 13.90 2.79
N ALA A 21 10.65 12.70 2.70
CA ALA A 21 11.00 11.50 3.47
C ALA A 21 11.88 10.52 2.68
N ALA A 22 12.51 10.97 1.59
CA ALA A 22 13.46 10.17 0.80
C ALA A 22 14.56 9.51 1.66
N ASP A 23 15.01 10.19 2.71
CA ASP A 23 16.06 9.72 3.63
C ASP A 23 15.52 9.14 4.95
N ALA A 24 14.22 8.82 5.03
CA ALA A 24 13.60 8.31 6.26
C ALA A 24 14.15 6.95 6.74
N GLY A 25 15.04 6.31 5.98
CA GLY A 25 15.66 5.04 6.33
C GLY A 25 14.70 3.85 6.23
N VAL A 26 13.52 4.05 5.66
CA VAL A 26 12.46 3.05 5.48
C VAL A 26 12.04 2.99 4.02
N THR A 27 11.77 1.78 3.54
CA THR A 27 11.15 1.54 2.23
C THR A 27 9.78 0.91 2.43
N ILE A 28 8.80 1.33 1.65
CA ILE A 28 7.45 0.75 1.63
C ILE A 28 7.31 -0.11 0.38
N ALA A 29 7.04 -1.40 0.57
CA ALA A 29 6.71 -2.31 -0.52
C ALA A 29 5.21 -2.24 -0.84
N VAL A 30 4.89 -1.90 -2.09
CA VAL A 30 3.51 -1.84 -2.59
C VAL A 30 3.23 -3.13 -3.35
N LEU A 31 2.45 -4.03 -2.73
CA LEU A 31 2.04 -5.30 -3.33
C LEU A 31 0.72 -5.09 -4.07
N ASP A 32 0.80 -4.84 -5.38
CA ASP A 32 -0.34 -4.40 -6.19
C ASP A 32 -0.17 -4.75 -7.69
N THR A 33 -0.74 -3.97 -8.61
CA THR A 33 -0.59 -4.09 -10.07
C THR A 33 0.75 -3.58 -10.61
N GLY A 34 1.68 -3.20 -9.73
CA GLY A 34 2.95 -2.58 -10.05
C GLY A 34 2.94 -1.08 -9.80
N ILE A 35 4.03 -0.39 -10.18
CA ILE A 35 4.13 1.07 -10.16
C ILE A 35 4.70 1.52 -11.49
N ALA A 36 4.01 2.44 -12.18
CA ALA A 36 4.51 3.04 -13.40
C ALA A 36 5.61 4.09 -13.10
N PRO A 37 6.62 4.25 -13.97
CA PRO A 37 7.56 5.37 -13.86
C PRO A 37 6.81 6.70 -13.83
N HIS A 38 7.01 7.48 -12.77
CA HIS A 38 6.30 8.74 -12.57
C HIS A 38 7.21 9.76 -11.85
N PRO A 39 7.29 11.02 -12.33
CA PRO A 39 8.20 12.03 -11.75
C PRO A 39 7.88 12.36 -10.29
N ASP A 40 6.63 12.12 -9.88
CA ASP A 40 6.14 12.37 -8.53
C ASP A 40 6.40 11.22 -7.54
N LEU A 41 6.99 10.10 -7.99
CA LEU A 41 7.25 8.93 -7.15
C LEU A 41 8.76 8.64 -7.06
N ASN A 42 9.19 8.17 -5.89
CA ASN A 42 10.54 7.69 -5.64
C ASN A 42 10.58 6.16 -5.65
N VAL A 43 10.49 5.55 -6.83
CA VAL A 43 10.52 4.08 -6.98
C VAL A 43 11.97 3.62 -7.07
N ILE A 44 12.43 2.87 -6.07
CA ILE A 44 13.84 2.43 -5.96
C ILE A 44 14.10 1.06 -6.60
N GLY A 45 13.05 0.37 -7.02
CA GLY A 45 13.12 -0.92 -7.68
C GLY A 45 11.77 -1.64 -7.65
N GLY A 46 11.75 -2.84 -8.22
CA GLY A 46 10.58 -3.68 -8.17
C GLY A 46 10.84 -5.11 -8.62
N ARG A 47 9.83 -5.95 -8.43
CA ARG A 47 9.80 -7.35 -8.86
C ARG A 47 8.38 -7.80 -9.14
N SER A 48 8.19 -8.57 -10.21
CA SER A 48 6.92 -9.19 -10.55
C SER A 48 6.85 -10.64 -10.05
N PHE A 49 5.68 -10.99 -9.55
CA PHE A 49 5.32 -12.31 -9.04
C PHE A 49 4.05 -12.86 -9.71
N VAL A 50 3.48 -12.11 -10.67
CA VAL A 50 2.31 -12.52 -11.44
C VAL A 50 2.69 -13.70 -12.33
N ASN A 51 1.92 -14.79 -12.26
CA ASN A 51 2.03 -15.95 -13.17
C ASN A 51 3.43 -16.57 -13.31
N ASN A 52 4.24 -16.62 -12.24
CA ASN A 52 5.66 -17.00 -12.33
C ASN A 52 6.36 -16.25 -13.47
N SER A 53 6.10 -14.94 -13.63
CA SER A 53 6.51 -14.19 -14.81
C SER A 53 7.96 -14.53 -15.14
N ASN A 54 8.15 -15.10 -16.33
CA ASN A 54 9.49 -15.44 -16.86
C ASN A 54 10.39 -14.19 -16.91
N ASN A 55 9.81 -13.01 -16.69
CA ASN A 55 10.49 -11.77 -16.44
C ASN A 55 10.11 -11.20 -15.05
N PRO A 56 10.98 -11.33 -14.02
CA PRO A 56 10.76 -10.66 -12.74
C PRO A 56 10.86 -9.14 -12.83
N ASP A 57 11.40 -8.58 -13.92
CA ASP A 57 11.56 -7.13 -14.10
C ASP A 57 10.30 -6.47 -14.70
N ASP A 58 9.27 -7.24 -15.07
CA ASP A 58 7.99 -6.71 -15.57
C ASP A 58 7.05 -6.32 -14.41
N TRP A 59 7.51 -5.42 -13.55
CA TRP A 59 6.77 -4.88 -12.39
C TRP A 59 6.13 -3.52 -12.67
N THR A 60 6.16 -3.07 -13.93
CA THR A 60 5.53 -1.81 -14.35
C THR A 60 4.02 -1.92 -14.28
N ASP A 61 3.36 -0.88 -13.78
CA ASP A 61 1.91 -0.82 -13.72
C ASP A 61 1.30 -0.54 -15.10
N ARG A 62 0.32 -1.36 -15.49
CA ARG A 62 -0.50 -1.17 -16.71
C ARG A 62 -2.00 -1.16 -16.41
N TYR A 63 -2.37 -1.21 -15.13
CA TYR A 63 -3.75 -1.13 -14.65
C TYR A 63 -4.05 0.19 -13.91
N ALA A 64 -3.00 0.87 -13.43
CA ALA A 64 -2.98 2.15 -12.70
C ALA A 64 -3.31 2.10 -11.20
N HIS A 65 -3.88 1.01 -10.68
CA HIS A 65 -4.26 0.90 -9.27
C HIS A 65 -3.04 1.02 -8.33
N GLY A 66 -1.98 0.24 -8.58
CA GLY A 66 -0.77 0.29 -7.76
C GLY A 66 -0.05 1.63 -7.81
N THR A 67 -0.04 2.31 -8.96
CA THR A 67 0.50 3.67 -9.09
C THR A 67 -0.31 4.69 -8.28
N LEU A 68 -1.65 4.56 -8.27
CA LEU A 68 -2.53 5.40 -7.46
C LEU A 68 -2.27 5.19 -5.96
N VAL A 69 -2.17 3.94 -5.52
CA VAL A 69 -1.84 3.57 -4.13
C VAL A 69 -0.47 4.13 -3.73
N ALA A 70 0.54 3.96 -4.58
CA ALA A 70 1.88 4.52 -4.39
C ALA A 70 1.85 6.05 -4.22
N GLY A 71 1.01 6.76 -4.98
CA GLY A 71 0.82 8.20 -4.86
C GLY A 71 0.26 8.62 -3.51
N ILE A 72 -0.75 7.91 -2.99
CA ILE A 72 -1.30 8.19 -1.65
C ILE A 72 -0.23 8.01 -0.57
N ILE A 73 0.62 6.99 -0.71
CA ILE A 73 1.69 6.71 0.25
C ILE A 73 2.78 7.79 0.17
N GLY A 74 3.34 8.03 -1.02
CA GLY A 74 4.66 8.63 -1.15
C GLY A 74 4.84 9.64 -2.27
N ALA A 75 3.77 10.18 -2.88
CA ALA A 75 3.92 11.25 -3.85
C ALA A 75 4.72 12.42 -3.26
N ARG A 76 5.71 12.89 -4.02
CA ARG A 76 6.70 13.88 -3.60
C ARG A 76 6.05 15.24 -3.33
N ASN A 77 6.65 16.01 -2.43
CA ASN A 77 6.33 17.44 -2.30
C ASN A 77 7.28 18.25 -3.19
N ASN A 78 7.07 18.19 -4.51
CA ASN A 78 7.95 18.80 -5.52
C ASN A 78 7.30 19.98 -6.28
N GLY A 79 6.16 20.48 -5.80
CA GLY A 79 5.41 21.55 -6.46
C GLY A 79 4.59 21.11 -7.68
N MET A 80 4.46 19.81 -7.94
CA MET A 80 3.60 19.23 -8.96
C MET A 80 2.60 18.25 -8.31
N GLY A 81 1.56 17.86 -9.06
CA GLY A 81 0.73 16.72 -8.71
C GLY A 81 0.06 16.82 -7.32
N VAL A 82 0.29 15.79 -6.52
CA VAL A 82 -0.31 15.60 -5.18
C VAL A 82 0.78 15.25 -4.18
N TRP A 83 0.48 15.33 -2.87
CA TRP A 83 1.42 14.89 -1.84
C TRP A 83 0.91 13.61 -1.17
N GLY A 84 1.83 12.67 -0.98
CA GLY A 84 1.58 11.47 -0.20
C GLY A 84 1.53 11.76 1.29
N VAL A 85 1.12 10.76 2.08
CA VAL A 85 1.16 10.83 3.55
C VAL A 85 2.61 10.93 4.06
N LEU A 86 3.55 10.27 3.37
CA LEU A 86 4.98 10.31 3.64
C LEU A 86 5.72 10.72 2.36
N PRO A 87 5.72 12.02 2.00
CA PRO A 87 6.16 12.48 0.68
C PRO A 87 7.58 12.03 0.33
N GLY A 88 7.80 11.45 -0.85
CA GLY A 88 9.13 11.10 -1.33
C GLY A 88 9.78 9.84 -0.73
N VAL A 89 9.10 9.15 0.18
CA VAL A 89 9.58 7.87 0.74
C VAL A 89 9.96 6.87 -0.37
N PRO A 90 11.06 6.12 -0.21
CA PRO A 90 11.38 5.03 -1.13
C PRO A 90 10.25 4.00 -1.24
N LEU A 91 9.86 3.70 -2.48
CA LEU A 91 8.84 2.72 -2.81
C LEU A 91 9.46 1.54 -3.56
N PHE A 92 9.09 0.32 -3.16
CA PHE A 92 9.41 -0.90 -3.89
C PHE A 92 8.15 -1.47 -4.55
N SER A 93 8.18 -1.63 -5.88
CA SER A 93 7.05 -2.18 -6.64
C SER A 93 7.06 -3.71 -6.61
N ALA A 94 6.16 -4.34 -5.84
CA ALA A 94 5.98 -5.79 -5.87
C ALA A 94 4.69 -6.13 -6.65
N LYS A 95 4.82 -6.39 -7.95
CA LYS A 95 3.64 -6.67 -8.79
C LYS A 95 3.12 -8.08 -8.50
N VAL A 96 1.96 -8.17 -7.85
CA VAL A 96 1.28 -9.44 -7.51
C VAL A 96 -0.06 -9.59 -8.20
N LEU A 97 -0.57 -8.51 -8.79
CA LEU A 97 -1.78 -8.45 -9.61
C LEU A 97 -1.43 -8.18 -11.09
N SER A 98 -2.13 -8.86 -11.99
CA SER A 98 -1.99 -8.72 -13.44
C SER A 98 -2.44 -7.35 -13.92
N ASP A 99 -2.29 -7.10 -15.22
CA ASP A 99 -2.75 -5.87 -15.88
C ASP A 99 -4.29 -5.76 -15.98
N GLN A 100 -5.01 -6.74 -15.42
CA GLN A 100 -6.46 -6.76 -15.28
C GLN A 100 -6.88 -6.60 -13.81
N GLY A 101 -5.95 -6.33 -12.90
CA GLY A 101 -6.21 -6.15 -11.47
C GLY A 101 -6.46 -7.45 -10.69
N ALA A 102 -6.18 -8.61 -11.30
CA ALA A 102 -6.42 -9.92 -10.68
C ALA A 102 -5.11 -10.62 -10.31
N GLY A 103 -5.12 -11.40 -9.22
CA GLY A 103 -3.95 -12.16 -8.77
C GLY A 103 -4.34 -13.38 -7.97
N THR A 104 -3.35 -14.03 -7.35
CA THR A 104 -3.56 -15.27 -6.59
C THR A 104 -2.95 -15.12 -5.20
N THR A 105 -3.47 -15.87 -4.23
CA THR A 105 -2.84 -15.94 -2.90
C THR A 105 -1.41 -16.45 -2.98
N LEU A 106 -1.08 -17.29 -3.96
CA LEU A 106 0.26 -17.76 -4.24
C LEU A 106 1.21 -16.64 -4.69
N SER A 107 0.81 -15.77 -5.63
CA SER A 107 1.65 -14.65 -6.06
C SER A 107 1.92 -13.67 -4.92
N ILE A 108 0.90 -13.41 -4.08
CA ILE A 108 1.04 -12.58 -2.88
C ILE A 108 1.98 -13.26 -1.87
N SER A 109 1.78 -14.54 -1.56
CA SER A 109 2.60 -15.29 -0.61
C SER A 109 4.07 -15.35 -1.04
N ASN A 110 4.32 -15.54 -2.34
CA ASN A 110 5.68 -15.55 -2.90
C ASN A 110 6.35 -14.18 -2.77
N ALA A 111 5.62 -13.09 -3.01
CA ALA A 111 6.14 -11.74 -2.83
C ALA A 111 6.49 -11.45 -1.37
N VAL A 112 5.61 -11.80 -0.43
CA VAL A 112 5.84 -11.61 1.00
C VAL A 112 7.07 -12.41 1.45
N ARG A 113 7.18 -13.69 1.09
CA ARG A 113 8.36 -14.52 1.42
C ARG A 113 9.64 -14.00 0.79
N TRP A 114 9.58 -13.51 -0.44
CA TRP A 114 10.75 -12.90 -1.09
C TRP A 114 11.20 -11.64 -0.36
N LEU A 115 10.27 -10.82 0.14
CA LEU A 115 10.58 -9.65 0.96
C LEU A 115 11.16 -10.04 2.33
N VAL A 116 10.67 -11.09 2.98
CA VAL A 116 11.31 -11.61 4.21
C VAL A 116 12.79 -11.93 3.98
N GLN A 117 13.11 -12.51 2.83
CA GLN A 117 14.49 -12.94 2.51
C GLN A 117 15.38 -11.79 2.03
N ASN A 118 14.84 -10.83 1.28
CA ASN A 118 15.64 -9.83 0.54
C ASN A 118 15.37 -8.37 0.97
N GLY A 119 14.26 -8.13 1.67
CA GLY A 119 13.75 -6.82 2.03
C GLY A 119 14.67 -6.03 2.95
N ALA A 120 15.41 -6.72 3.84
CA ALA A 120 16.35 -6.09 4.75
C ALA A 120 17.44 -5.29 4.02
N GLY A 121 17.97 -5.82 2.90
CA GLY A 121 18.97 -5.12 2.08
C GLY A 121 18.44 -3.85 1.43
N MET A 122 17.12 -3.77 1.22
CA MET A 122 16.42 -2.59 0.67
C MET A 122 15.73 -1.75 1.75
N LYS A 123 15.92 -2.08 3.03
CA LYS A 123 15.27 -1.44 4.19
C LYS A 123 13.73 -1.45 4.11
N VAL A 124 13.15 -2.49 3.48
CA VAL A 124 11.69 -2.66 3.46
C VAL A 124 11.20 -2.91 4.88
N SER A 125 10.39 -1.99 5.39
CA SER A 125 9.86 -2.02 6.76
C SER A 125 8.33 -2.11 6.79
N VAL A 126 7.67 -1.78 5.69
CA VAL A 126 6.20 -1.83 5.58
C VAL A 126 5.81 -2.51 4.28
N ILE A 127 4.80 -3.38 4.35
CA ILE A 127 4.12 -3.99 3.21
C ILE A 127 2.69 -3.44 3.16
N ASN A 128 2.33 -2.86 2.02
CA ASN A 128 0.97 -2.39 1.74
C ASN A 128 0.26 -3.34 0.76
N LEU A 129 -0.89 -3.87 1.18
CA LEU A 129 -1.77 -4.76 0.42
C LEU A 129 -3.13 -4.10 0.21
N SER A 130 -3.23 -3.19 -0.76
CA SER A 130 -4.50 -2.57 -1.17
C SER A 130 -5.32 -3.51 -2.06
N LEU A 131 -5.47 -4.75 -1.62
CA LEU A 131 -6.09 -5.83 -2.36
C LEU A 131 -6.83 -6.74 -1.39
N GLY A 132 -7.73 -7.55 -1.91
CA GLY A 132 -8.41 -8.55 -1.10
C GLY A 132 -9.34 -9.42 -1.92
N GLY A 133 -9.70 -10.56 -1.33
CA GLY A 133 -10.66 -11.50 -1.88
C GLY A 133 -11.45 -12.16 -0.77
N ILE A 134 -12.58 -12.77 -1.13
CA ILE A 134 -13.37 -13.57 -0.19
C ILE A 134 -12.68 -14.91 0.00
N GLY A 135 -12.43 -15.30 1.25
CA GLY A 135 -11.90 -16.60 1.60
C GLY A 135 -10.94 -16.58 2.78
N ARG A 136 -10.21 -17.70 2.91
CA ARG A 136 -9.14 -17.91 3.88
C ARG A 136 -8.04 -18.73 3.22
N ASP A 137 -6.80 -18.36 3.49
CA ASP A 137 -5.63 -19.11 3.04
C ASP A 137 -4.58 -19.08 4.16
N PRO A 138 -4.45 -20.17 4.93
CA PRO A 138 -3.44 -20.26 5.99
C PRO A 138 -2.02 -20.02 5.47
N PHE A 139 -1.70 -20.42 4.23
CA PHE A 139 -0.35 -20.23 3.69
C PHE A 139 0.01 -18.76 3.48
N LEU A 140 -0.98 -17.95 3.08
CA LEU A 140 -0.80 -16.50 2.99
C LEU A 140 -0.69 -15.87 4.37
N CYS A 141 -1.52 -16.28 5.33
CA CYS A 141 -1.42 -15.77 6.70
C CYS A 141 -0.09 -16.15 7.36
N ASP A 142 0.44 -17.34 7.13
CA ASP A 142 1.75 -17.77 7.62
C ASP A 142 2.88 -16.97 6.97
N ALA A 143 2.79 -16.68 5.66
CA ALA A 143 3.76 -15.81 4.99
C ALA A 143 3.75 -14.39 5.57
N ILE A 144 2.57 -13.85 5.86
CA ILE A 144 2.41 -12.54 6.51
C ILE A 144 2.96 -12.57 7.92
N GLN A 145 2.69 -13.62 8.70
CA GLN A 145 3.25 -13.78 10.04
C GLN A 145 4.78 -13.78 9.99
N ALA A 146 5.39 -14.50 9.04
CA ALA A 146 6.83 -14.48 8.85
C ALA A 146 7.40 -13.08 8.51
N ALA A 147 6.65 -12.26 7.77
CA ALA A 147 7.03 -10.86 7.53
C ALA A 147 7.00 -10.03 8.83
N VAL A 148 5.96 -10.19 9.63
CA VAL A 148 5.85 -9.52 10.94
C VAL A 148 6.96 -9.96 11.89
N ASP A 149 7.24 -11.26 11.95
CA ASP A 149 8.31 -11.83 12.78
C ASP A 149 9.71 -11.35 12.33
N SER A 150 9.88 -11.01 11.05
CA SER A 150 11.10 -10.39 10.50
C SER A 150 11.22 -8.89 10.79
N GLY A 151 10.23 -8.28 11.45
CA GLY A 151 10.21 -6.87 11.83
C GLY A 151 9.49 -5.94 10.85
N MET A 152 8.78 -6.47 9.85
CA MET A 152 7.98 -5.67 8.92
C MET A 152 6.57 -5.44 9.45
N VAL A 153 5.97 -4.28 9.14
CA VAL A 153 4.54 -4.03 9.36
C VAL A 153 3.77 -4.41 8.10
N VAL A 154 2.67 -5.16 8.25
CA VAL A 154 1.80 -5.52 7.13
C VAL A 154 0.44 -4.84 7.28
N VAL A 155 0.07 -4.05 6.28
CA VAL A 155 -1.19 -3.30 6.23
C VAL A 155 -2.00 -3.82 5.04
N ALA A 156 -3.28 -4.11 5.25
CA ALA A 156 -4.17 -4.52 4.16
C ALA A 156 -5.52 -3.80 4.20
N ALA A 157 -6.12 -3.62 3.04
CA ALA A 157 -7.49 -3.13 2.92
C ALA A 157 -8.47 -4.15 3.51
N ALA A 158 -9.43 -3.69 4.32
CA ALA A 158 -10.49 -4.55 4.86
C ALA A 158 -11.38 -5.15 3.76
N GLY A 159 -11.45 -4.51 2.60
CA GLY A 159 -12.24 -4.89 1.43
C GLY A 159 -13.48 -4.01 1.24
N ASN A 160 -14.06 -4.08 0.04
CA ASN A 160 -15.06 -3.13 -0.47
C ASN A 160 -16.41 -3.80 -0.79
N SER A 161 -16.82 -4.80 0.00
CA SER A 161 -18.04 -5.57 -0.27
C SER A 161 -19.17 -5.33 0.74
N GLY A 162 -18.95 -4.48 1.75
CA GLY A 162 -19.93 -4.21 2.81
C GLY A 162 -20.23 -5.44 3.69
N VAL A 163 -19.30 -6.40 3.74
CA VAL A 163 -19.46 -7.66 4.49
C VAL A 163 -18.54 -7.72 5.69
N ASN A 164 -18.75 -8.72 6.54
CA ASN A 164 -17.88 -8.97 7.68
C ASN A 164 -16.44 -9.32 7.20
N MET A 165 -15.46 -8.59 7.73
CA MET A 165 -14.05 -8.68 7.39
C MET A 165 -13.46 -10.06 7.69
N SER A 166 -14.06 -10.87 8.58
CA SER A 166 -13.58 -12.23 8.87
C SER A 166 -13.56 -13.18 7.66
N SER A 167 -14.25 -12.81 6.58
CA SER A 167 -14.22 -13.50 5.28
C SER A 167 -13.32 -12.85 4.24
N SER A 168 -12.65 -11.73 4.54
CA SER A 168 -11.78 -11.01 3.61
C SER A 168 -10.32 -11.30 3.87
N LEU A 169 -9.66 -11.94 2.90
CA LEU A 169 -8.24 -12.24 2.92
C LEU A 169 -7.49 -11.19 2.08
N PRO A 170 -6.35 -10.63 2.54
CA PRO A 170 -5.60 -10.98 3.74
C PRO A 170 -6.01 -10.24 5.04
N ALA A 171 -7.02 -9.36 5.01
CA ALA A 171 -7.43 -8.57 6.17
C ALA A 171 -7.83 -9.41 7.40
N ASN A 172 -8.26 -10.65 7.21
CA ASN A 172 -8.62 -11.60 8.26
C ASN A 172 -7.42 -12.39 8.84
N CYS A 173 -6.19 -12.18 8.36
CA CYS A 173 -5.00 -12.72 8.99
C CYS A 173 -4.67 -11.92 10.27
N ALA A 174 -4.47 -12.60 11.41
CA ALA A 174 -4.33 -11.95 12.71
C ALA A 174 -3.16 -10.96 12.81
N ALA A 175 -2.09 -11.19 12.03
CA ALA A 175 -0.89 -10.35 12.02
C ALA A 175 -1.03 -9.07 11.18
N VAL A 176 -2.16 -8.88 10.48
CA VAL A 176 -2.38 -7.75 9.58
C VAL A 176 -3.03 -6.58 10.33
N ILE A 177 -2.54 -5.38 10.06
CA ILE A 177 -3.30 -4.15 10.35
C ILE A 177 -4.32 -3.97 9.24
N ALA A 178 -5.56 -4.37 9.50
CA ALA A 178 -6.66 -4.19 8.56
C ALA A 178 -7.22 -2.76 8.62
N VAL A 179 -7.39 -2.13 7.45
CA VAL A 179 -7.80 -0.73 7.34
C VAL A 179 -9.15 -0.62 6.62
N THR A 180 -10.14 -0.04 7.31
CA THR A 180 -11.49 0.24 6.80
C THR A 180 -11.58 1.62 6.14
N ALA A 181 -12.65 1.86 5.38
CA ALA A 181 -12.94 3.16 4.78
C ALA A 181 -14.04 3.92 5.54
N LEU A 182 -13.85 5.23 5.71
CA LEU A 182 -14.87 6.14 6.22
C LEU A 182 -15.25 7.16 5.13
N ASP A 183 -16.54 7.44 5.00
CA ASP A 183 -17.01 8.58 4.22
C ASP A 183 -16.89 9.86 5.04
N LEU A 184 -16.49 10.95 4.37
CA LEU A 184 -16.49 12.26 4.98
C LEU A 184 -17.93 12.73 5.21
N VAL A 185 -18.22 13.25 6.41
CA VAL A 185 -19.42 14.05 6.61
C VAL A 185 -19.17 15.40 5.95
N GLN A 186 -20.08 15.86 5.08
CA GLN A 186 -20.00 17.20 4.49
C GLN A 186 -19.79 18.24 5.61
N GLY A 187 -18.66 18.96 5.55
CA GLY A 187 -18.33 20.02 6.50
C GLY A 187 -17.44 19.62 7.69
N SER A 188 -17.02 18.35 7.86
CA SER A 188 -16.03 17.96 8.89
C SER A 188 -14.75 17.39 8.25
N PRO A 189 -13.68 18.19 8.12
CA PRO A 189 -12.41 17.76 7.51
C PRO A 189 -11.52 16.89 8.42
N THR A 190 -11.84 16.74 9.71
CA THR A 190 -10.91 16.19 10.72
C THR A 190 -11.47 15.06 11.59
N GLY A 191 -12.48 14.34 11.12
CA GLY A 191 -12.98 13.14 11.79
C GLY A 191 -14.47 13.19 12.14
N GLY A 192 -15.03 12.01 12.41
CA GLY A 192 -16.48 11.79 12.56
C GLY A 192 -17.16 11.19 11.32
N GLY A 193 -16.37 10.72 10.34
CA GLY A 193 -16.89 10.03 9.16
C GLY A 193 -17.67 8.78 9.51
N LYS A 194 -18.77 8.51 8.81
CA LYS A 194 -19.49 7.24 8.94
C LYS A 194 -18.71 6.16 8.17
N PRO A 195 -18.74 4.89 8.60
CA PRO A 195 -18.24 3.79 7.77
C PRO A 195 -18.82 3.90 6.36
N ALA A 196 -17.94 3.88 5.36
CA ALA A 196 -18.38 3.92 3.98
C ALA A 196 -19.23 2.67 3.70
N SER A 197 -20.31 2.80 2.92
CA SER A 197 -21.28 1.72 2.73
C SER A 197 -20.68 0.45 2.12
N TYR A 198 -19.55 0.58 1.42
CA TYR A 198 -18.81 -0.53 0.82
C TYR A 198 -17.73 -1.09 1.74
N SER A 199 -17.32 -0.41 2.80
CA SER A 199 -16.24 -0.90 3.67
C SER A 199 -16.68 -2.19 4.35
N ASN A 200 -15.83 -3.21 4.27
CA ASN A 200 -15.96 -4.35 5.17
C ASN A 200 -15.73 -3.91 6.62
N TRP A 201 -16.32 -4.65 7.56
CA TRP A 201 -16.42 -4.30 8.99
C TRP A 201 -16.08 -5.47 9.91
#